data_AF-A0A5E4LZN4-F1
#
_entry.id   AF-A0A5E4LZN4-F1
#
_cell.length_a   1.000
_cell.length_b   1.000
_cell.length_c   1.000
_cell.angle_alpha   90.00
_cell.angle_beta   90.00
_cell.angle_gamma   90.00
#
_symmetry.space_group_name_H-M   'P 1'
#
loop_
_entity.id
_entity.type
_entity.pdbx_description
1 polymer ?
#
loop_
_entity_poly.entity_id
_entity_poly.type
_entity_poly.pdbx_seq_one_letter_code
_entity_poly.pdbx_strand_id
1 'polypeptide(L)'
;MNQYHQYNPIKKIWNRFQVGRLSKKYGIKKTSKEVLHALAKEKAAKTKDGKPWAGILDFSLNPDNPSLGSFELDYNDIFVARLVKAGYQGKNDKEIVNQWFSDVCAGVASELFEQDMADPEKRRQVEPTIKQQEERDDRASNLSNEFRATQ
;
A
#
# COMPACT_ATOMS: atom_id res chain seq x y z
N MET A 1 -41.32 -13.44 -12.59
CA MET A 1 -40.60 -12.22 -12.15
C MET A 1 -39.31 -12.68 -11.48
N ASN A 2 -38.09 -12.35 -11.89
CA ASN A 2 -37.60 -11.12 -12.50
C ASN A 2 -36.46 -11.45 -13.49
N GLN A 3 -36.50 -10.89 -14.69
CA GLN A 3 -35.61 -11.18 -15.82
C GLN A 3 -34.91 -9.89 -16.25
N TYR A 4 -33.81 -9.45 -15.61
CA TYR A 4 -32.95 -8.38 -16.15
C TYR A 4 -31.52 -8.45 -15.60
N HIS A 5 -30.70 -9.37 -16.12
CA HIS A 5 -29.25 -9.14 -16.21
C HIS A 5 -28.98 -8.46 -17.55
N GLN A 6 -29.10 -7.13 -17.58
CA GLN A 6 -28.90 -6.35 -18.78
C GLN A 6 -27.40 -6.38 -19.16
N TYR A 7 -27.08 -7.22 -20.15
CA TYR A 7 -25.79 -7.22 -20.83
C TYR A 7 -25.55 -5.82 -21.42
N ASN A 8 -24.57 -5.10 -20.86
CA ASN A 8 -24.14 -3.80 -21.37
C ASN A 8 -22.86 -3.99 -22.21
N PRO A 9 -22.96 -4.04 -23.55
CA PRO A 9 -21.83 -4.34 -24.44
C PRO A 9 -20.70 -3.31 -24.36
N ILE A 10 -20.99 -2.10 -23.86
CA ILE A 10 -20.04 -0.99 -23.75
C ILE A 10 -19.06 -1.23 -22.60
N LYS A 11 -19.51 -1.81 -21.47
CA LYS A 11 -18.61 -2.17 -20.34
C LYS A 11 -17.53 -3.18 -20.75
N LYS A 12 -17.85 -4.08 -21.68
CA LYS A 12 -16.91 -5.10 -22.19
C LYS A 12 -15.83 -4.50 -23.09
N ILE A 13 -16.19 -3.47 -23.85
CA ILE A 13 -15.27 -2.76 -24.76
C ILE A 13 -14.35 -1.82 -23.96
N TRP A 14 -14.89 -1.13 -22.95
CA TRP A 14 -14.10 -0.24 -22.09
C TRP A 14 -13.05 -1.00 -21.26
N ASN A 15 -13.44 -2.16 -20.69
CA ASN A 15 -12.54 -3.00 -19.91
C ASN A 15 -11.45 -3.66 -20.78
N ARG A 16 -11.79 -4.04 -22.03
CA ARG A 16 -10.82 -4.60 -22.99
C ARG A 16 -9.77 -3.57 -23.45
N PHE A 17 -10.13 -2.30 -23.55
CA PHE A 17 -9.22 -1.24 -23.98
C PHE A 17 -8.25 -0.79 -22.86
N GLN A 18 -8.71 -0.76 -21.60
CA GLN A 18 -7.85 -0.45 -20.45
C GLN A 18 -6.84 -1.59 -20.15
N VAL A 19 -7.28 -2.84 -20.12
CA VAL A 19 -6.41 -4.00 -19.82
C VAL A 19 -5.40 -4.27 -20.95
N GLY A 20 -5.76 -3.98 -22.20
CA GLY A 20 -4.89 -4.15 -23.36
C GLY A 20 -3.69 -3.19 -23.42
N ARG A 21 -3.81 -1.99 -22.84
CA ARG A 21 -2.75 -0.96 -22.91
C ARG A 21 -1.71 -1.08 -21.80
N LEU A 22 -2.08 -1.61 -20.64
CA LEU A 22 -1.17 -1.77 -19.50
C LEU A 22 -0.31 -3.04 -19.58
N SER A 23 -0.88 -4.14 -20.08
CA SER A 23 -0.16 -5.43 -20.20
C SER A 23 1.03 -5.41 -21.17
N LYS A 24 0.96 -4.58 -22.23
CA LYS A 24 1.99 -4.51 -23.28
C LYS A 24 3.30 -3.85 -22.82
N LYS A 25 3.27 -3.02 -21.77
CA LYS A 25 4.44 -2.28 -21.27
C LYS A 25 5.24 -3.05 -20.19
N TYR A 26 4.59 -3.96 -19.44
CA TYR A 26 5.22 -4.67 -18.30
C TYR A 26 5.34 -6.19 -18.46
N GLY A 27 4.99 -6.78 -19.61
CA GLY A 27 5.30 -8.20 -19.90
C GLY A 27 4.62 -9.23 -18.98
N ILE A 28 3.57 -8.86 -18.25
CA ILE A 28 2.86 -9.78 -17.35
C ILE A 28 1.87 -10.61 -18.17
N LYS A 29 2.26 -11.85 -18.51
CA LYS A 29 1.45 -12.84 -19.25
C LYS A 29 0.83 -13.94 -18.39
N LYS A 30 0.77 -13.79 -17.06
CA LYS A 30 0.08 -14.76 -16.20
C LYS A 30 -1.29 -14.24 -15.78
N THR A 31 -2.28 -15.12 -15.86
CA THR A 31 -3.58 -14.88 -15.24
C THR A 31 -3.42 -14.85 -13.72
N SER A 32 -4.24 -14.05 -13.00
CA SER A 32 -4.15 -13.93 -11.53
C SER A 32 -4.15 -15.29 -10.83
N LYS A 33 -4.91 -16.26 -11.36
CA LYS A 33 -4.98 -17.63 -10.84
C LYS A 33 -3.66 -18.41 -10.92
N GLU A 34 -2.89 -18.23 -12.00
CA GLU A 34 -1.57 -18.89 -12.15
C GLU A 34 -0.51 -18.28 -11.25
N VAL A 35 -0.60 -16.97 -10.97
CA VAL A 35 0.27 -16.28 -10.01
C VAL A 35 -0.02 -16.77 -8.60
N LEU A 36 -1.29 -16.80 -8.19
CA LEU A 36 -1.70 -17.29 -6.87
C LEU A 36 -1.28 -18.75 -6.65
N HIS A 37 -1.45 -19.62 -7.64
CA HIS A 37 -1.01 -21.01 -7.54
C HIS A 37 0.52 -21.14 -7.42
N ALA A 38 1.29 -20.30 -8.12
CA ALA A 38 2.74 -20.28 -8.00
C ALA A 38 3.19 -19.82 -6.61
N LEU A 39 2.58 -18.77 -6.06
CA LEU A 39 2.85 -18.27 -4.71
C LEU A 39 2.53 -19.32 -3.64
N ALA A 40 1.39 -20.01 -3.76
CA ALA A 40 1.03 -21.10 -2.85
C ALA A 40 2.05 -22.26 -2.90
N LYS A 41 2.52 -22.63 -4.09
CA LYS A 41 3.57 -23.65 -4.25
C LYS A 41 4.89 -23.20 -3.63
N GLU A 42 5.25 -21.94 -3.80
CA GLU A 42 6.46 -21.36 -3.20
C GLU A 42 6.39 -21.36 -1.68
N LYS A 43 5.28 -20.87 -1.10
CA LYS A 43 5.02 -20.91 0.34
C LYS A 43 5.20 -22.33 0.87
N ALA A 44 4.59 -23.32 0.24
CA ALA A 44 4.71 -24.72 0.65
C ALA A 44 6.16 -25.23 0.60
N ALA A 45 6.92 -24.87 -0.43
CA ALA A 45 8.33 -25.24 -0.53
C ALA A 45 9.18 -24.60 0.58
N LYS A 46 8.99 -23.30 0.85
CA LYS A 46 9.73 -22.59 1.91
C LYS A 46 9.38 -23.10 3.30
N THR A 47 8.10 -23.43 3.55
CA THR A 47 7.68 -24.05 4.81
C THR A 47 8.34 -25.41 5.02
N LYS A 48 8.43 -26.25 3.98
CA LYS A 48 9.16 -27.53 4.05
C LYS A 48 10.65 -27.34 4.35
N ASP A 49 11.24 -26.28 3.80
CA ASP A 49 12.64 -25.91 4.03
C ASP A 49 12.91 -25.25 5.39
N GLY A 50 11.88 -25.00 6.22
CA GLY A 50 12.04 -24.26 7.47
C GLY A 50 12.41 -22.78 7.28
N LYS A 51 12.11 -22.21 6.09
CA LYS A 51 12.42 -20.82 5.73
C LYS A 51 11.17 -19.93 5.90
N PRO A 52 11.35 -18.69 6.37
CA PRO A 52 10.26 -17.72 6.43
C PRO A 52 9.85 -17.32 5.03
N TRP A 53 8.55 -17.11 4.83
CA TRP A 53 8.00 -16.65 3.57
C TRP A 53 6.78 -15.76 3.81
N ALA A 54 6.70 -14.66 3.06
CA ALA A 54 5.55 -13.78 2.95
C ALA A 54 5.44 -13.30 1.50
N GLY A 55 4.23 -13.10 1.00
CA GLY A 55 3.96 -12.66 -0.37
C GLY A 55 2.63 -11.93 -0.51
N ILE A 56 2.62 -10.90 -1.36
CA ILE A 56 1.39 -10.14 -1.67
C ILE A 56 0.61 -10.90 -2.72
N LEU A 57 -0.63 -11.26 -2.38
CA LEU A 57 -1.58 -11.95 -3.26
C LEU A 57 -2.27 -10.96 -4.20
N ASP A 58 -2.72 -9.84 -3.65
CA ASP A 58 -3.42 -8.79 -4.40
C ASP A 58 -3.25 -7.43 -3.72
N PHE A 59 -3.48 -6.37 -4.48
CA PHE A 59 -3.54 -5.01 -3.94
C PHE A 59 -4.60 -4.20 -4.69
N SER A 60 -5.35 -3.41 -3.93
CA SER A 60 -6.35 -2.49 -4.46
C SER A 60 -6.04 -1.10 -3.96
N LEU A 61 -5.92 -0.14 -4.88
CA LEU A 61 -5.74 1.28 -4.55
C LEU A 61 -6.97 2.04 -5.03
N ASN A 62 -7.52 2.87 -4.15
CA ASN A 62 -8.51 3.85 -4.57
C ASN A 62 -7.78 5.05 -5.17
N PRO A 63 -7.98 5.38 -6.47
CA PRO A 63 -7.28 6.49 -7.12
C PRO A 63 -7.66 7.86 -6.53
N ASP A 64 -8.85 8.00 -5.96
CA ASP A 64 -9.32 9.26 -5.38
C ASP A 64 -8.82 9.45 -3.94
N ASN A 65 -8.53 8.35 -3.24
CA ASN A 65 -7.90 8.37 -1.93
C ASN A 65 -6.99 7.15 -1.74
N PRO A 66 -5.70 7.26 -2.12
CA PRO A 66 -4.74 6.17 -2.02
C PRO A 66 -4.57 5.61 -0.61
N SER A 67 -4.87 6.41 0.41
CA SER A 67 -4.83 6.02 1.82
C SER A 67 -5.87 4.95 2.18
N LEU A 68 -6.90 4.76 1.35
CA LEU A 68 -7.94 3.74 1.51
C LEU A 68 -7.64 2.45 0.74
N GLY A 69 -6.39 2.26 0.29
CA GLY A 69 -5.97 1.02 -0.34
C GLY A 69 -5.99 -0.18 0.61
N SER A 70 -6.04 -1.38 0.03
CA SER A 70 -5.97 -2.65 0.76
C SER A 70 -4.99 -3.62 0.11
N PHE A 71 -4.17 -4.28 0.92
CA PHE A 71 -3.28 -5.35 0.49
C PHE A 71 -3.79 -6.70 1.01
N GLU A 72 -3.81 -7.70 0.14
CA GLU A 72 -3.97 -9.09 0.54
C GLU A 72 -2.59 -9.73 0.61
N LEU A 73 -2.19 -10.15 1.81
CA LEU A 73 -0.88 -10.75 2.08
C LEU A 73 -1.09 -12.18 2.59
N ASP A 74 -0.23 -13.09 2.14
CA ASP A 74 -0.12 -14.44 2.70
C ASP A 74 1.30 -14.66 3.27
N TYR A 75 1.39 -15.47 4.31
CA TYR A 75 2.63 -15.74 5.04
C TYR A 75 2.61 -17.14 5.68
N ASN A 76 3.79 -17.66 6.03
CA ASN A 76 3.90 -18.91 6.78
C ASN A 76 4.21 -18.69 8.27
N ASP A 77 3.97 -19.71 9.09
CA ASP A 77 4.13 -19.62 10.55
C ASP A 77 5.58 -19.32 10.97
N ILE A 78 6.56 -19.78 10.18
CA ILE A 78 7.98 -19.52 10.40
C ILE A 78 8.29 -18.02 10.27
N PHE A 79 7.63 -17.34 9.34
CA PHE A 79 7.75 -15.89 9.18
C PHE A 79 7.24 -15.16 10.42
N VAL A 80 6.05 -15.51 10.90
CA VAL A 80 5.47 -14.93 12.13
C VAL A 80 6.37 -15.19 13.33
N ALA A 81 6.87 -16.41 13.49
CA ALA A 81 7.79 -16.76 14.58
C ALA A 81 9.08 -15.91 14.56
N ARG A 82 9.59 -15.56 13.38
CA ARG A 82 10.74 -14.65 13.25
C ARG A 82 10.38 -13.21 13.61
N LEU A 83 9.18 -12.74 13.27
CA LEU A 83 8.71 -11.42 13.68
C LEU A 83 8.58 -11.33 15.20
N VAL A 84 7.99 -12.35 15.84
CA VAL A 84 7.92 -12.41 17.31
C VAL A 84 9.31 -12.37 17.93
N LYS A 85 10.27 -13.12 17.38
CA LYS A 85 11.67 -13.08 17.83
C LYS A 85 12.33 -11.71 17.61
N ALA A 86 11.91 -10.95 16.60
CA ALA A 86 12.37 -9.59 16.34
C ALA A 86 11.71 -8.54 17.26
N GLY A 87 10.74 -8.93 18.08
CA GLY A 87 10.09 -8.06 19.06
C GLY A 87 8.68 -7.60 18.69
N TYR A 88 8.13 -8.05 17.54
CA TYR A 88 6.74 -7.78 17.17
C TYR A 88 5.78 -8.55 18.08
N GLN A 89 4.72 -7.89 18.54
CA GLN A 89 3.77 -8.44 19.48
C GLN A 89 2.34 -8.18 19.02
N GLY A 90 1.46 -9.16 19.23
CA GLY A 90 0.05 -9.08 18.87
C GLY A 90 -0.74 -10.24 19.44
N LYS A 91 -2.06 -10.12 19.48
CA LYS A 91 -2.96 -11.18 19.97
C LYS A 91 -3.12 -12.32 18.98
N ASN A 92 -2.84 -12.05 17.71
CA ASN A 92 -2.91 -12.99 16.61
C ASN A 92 -1.82 -12.67 15.58
N ASP A 93 -1.52 -13.64 14.74
CA ASP A 93 -0.49 -13.53 13.70
C ASP A 93 -0.73 -12.36 12.75
N LYS A 94 -2.00 -12.06 12.45
CA LYS A 94 -2.38 -10.97 11.55
C LYS A 94 -1.97 -9.62 12.11
N GLU A 95 -2.16 -9.38 13.41
CA GLU A 95 -1.74 -8.15 14.07
C GLU A 95 -0.22 -7.98 14.02
N ILE A 96 0.53 -9.05 14.29
CA ILE A 96 2.00 -9.06 14.24
C ILE A 96 2.49 -8.71 12.82
N VAL A 97 1.92 -9.36 11.82
CA VAL A 97 2.30 -9.14 10.41
C VAL A 97 1.88 -7.75 9.95
N ASN A 98 0.71 -7.25 10.36
CA ASN A 98 0.25 -5.91 10.01
C ASN A 98 1.14 -4.82 10.63
N GLN A 99 1.62 -5.01 11.86
CA GLN A 99 2.57 -4.09 12.50
C GLN A 99 3.87 -4.03 11.71
N TRP A 100 4.47 -5.19 11.43
CA TRP A 100 5.68 -5.28 10.61
C TRP A 100 5.49 -4.64 9.22
N PHE A 101 4.36 -4.93 8.57
CA PHE A 101 4.08 -4.41 7.23
C PHE A 101 3.92 -2.87 7.24
N SER A 102 3.30 -2.33 8.28
CA SER A 102 3.15 -0.87 8.46
C SER A 102 4.52 -0.20 8.62
N ASP A 103 5.43 -0.80 9.40
CA ASP A 103 6.80 -0.31 9.55
C ASP A 103 7.56 -0.32 8.22
N VAL A 104 7.41 -1.38 7.42
CA VAL A 104 8.00 -1.48 6.08
C VAL A 104 7.47 -0.37 5.18
N CYS A 105 6.16 -0.13 5.17
CA CYS A 105 5.56 0.96 4.39
C CYS A 105 6.08 2.33 4.81
N ALA A 106 6.20 2.59 6.12
CA ALA A 106 6.74 3.85 6.64
C ALA A 106 8.20 4.05 6.26
N GLY A 107 9.02 3.00 6.33
CA GLY A 107 10.42 3.03 5.90
C GLY A 107 10.57 3.37 4.42
N VAL A 108 9.80 2.70 3.54
CA VAL A 108 9.83 2.97 2.10
C VAL A 108 9.36 4.39 1.78
N ALA A 109 8.30 4.87 2.44
CA ALA A 109 7.81 6.23 2.24
C ALA A 109 8.86 7.28 2.66
N SER A 110 9.55 7.05 3.78
CA SER A 110 10.62 7.94 4.27
C SER A 110 11.80 7.96 3.30
N GLU A 111 12.24 6.79 2.83
CA GLU A 111 13.33 6.67 1.85
C GLU A 111 13.00 7.42 0.55
N LEU A 112 11.78 7.24 0.02
CA LEU A 112 11.34 7.95 -1.19
C LEU A 112 11.29 9.47 -0.97
N PHE A 113 10.83 9.92 0.19
CA PHE A 113 10.79 11.33 0.53
C PHE A 113 12.20 11.94 0.63
N GLU A 114 13.13 11.25 1.27
CA GLU A 114 14.53 11.66 1.36
C GLU A 114 15.18 11.76 -0.03
N GLN A 115 14.91 10.79 -0.90
CA GLN A 115 15.37 10.81 -2.29
C GLN A 115 14.79 11.99 -3.08
N ASP A 116 13.49 12.27 -2.91
CA ASP A 116 12.83 13.42 -3.56
C ASP A 116 13.36 14.76 -3.05
N MET A 117 13.72 14.86 -1.77
CA MET A 117 14.34 16.06 -1.21
C MET A 117 15.82 16.19 -1.59
N ALA A 118 16.53 15.09 -1.78
CA ALA A 118 17.92 15.11 -2.25
C ALA A 118 18.05 15.60 -3.70
N ASP A 119 17.02 15.40 -4.52
CA ASP A 119 16.96 15.89 -5.90
C ASP A 119 16.69 17.41 -5.93
N PRO A 120 17.63 18.25 -6.43
CA PRO A 120 17.47 19.71 -6.47
C PRO A 120 16.27 20.18 -7.31
N GLU A 121 15.89 19.42 -8.34
CA GLU A 121 14.75 19.76 -9.21
C GLU A 121 13.41 19.53 -8.52
N LYS A 122 13.30 18.43 -7.76
CA LYS A 122 12.09 18.10 -7.00
C LYS A 122 11.97 18.95 -5.75
N ARG A 123 13.06 19.17 -5.01
CA ARG A 123 13.10 20.05 -3.83
C ARG A 123 12.50 21.43 -4.11
N ARG A 124 12.85 22.04 -5.25
CA ARG A 124 12.32 23.36 -5.67
C ARG A 124 10.80 23.40 -5.81
N GLN A 125 10.15 22.28 -6.07
CA GLN A 125 8.70 22.20 -6.23
C GLN A 125 7.95 22.03 -4.90
N VAL A 126 8.59 21.41 -3.90
CA VAL A 126 7.99 21.12 -2.58
C VAL A 126 8.25 22.22 -1.55
N GLU A 127 9.39 22.93 -1.63
CA GLU A 127 9.74 24.04 -0.71
C GLU A 127 8.66 25.13 -0.55
N PRO A 128 7.98 25.60 -1.61
CA PRO A 128 6.94 26.62 -1.48
C PRO A 128 5.75 26.14 -0.66
N THR A 129 5.39 24.85 -0.79
CA THR A 129 4.24 24.24 -0.12
C THR A 129 4.50 24.03 1.36
N ILE A 130 5.72 23.64 1.74
CA ILE A 130 6.14 23.46 3.14
C ILE A 130 6.07 24.80 3.88
N LYS A 131 6.64 25.86 3.30
CA LYS A 131 6.62 27.20 3.89
C LYS A 131 5.20 27.74 4.09
N GLN A 132 4.31 27.48 3.13
CA GLN A 132 2.90 27.87 3.25
C GLN A 132 2.17 27.09 4.33
N GLN A 133 2.53 25.83 4.57
CA GLN A 133 1.94 25.02 5.63
C GLN A 133 2.45 25.46 7.01
N GLU A 134 3.75 25.72 7.15
CA GLU A 134 4.34 26.29 8.36
C GLU A 134 3.70 27.64 8.73
N GLU A 135 3.53 28.54 7.75
CA GLU A 135 2.84 29.82 7.97
C GLU A 135 1.37 29.66 8.39
N ARG A 136 0.68 28.62 7.91
CA ARG A 136 -0.70 28.29 8.32
C ARG A 136 -0.74 27.76 9.75
N ASP A 137 0.21 26.89 10.10
CA ASP A 137 0.29 26.26 11.41
C ASP A 137 0.70 27.29 12.48
N ASP A 138 1.56 28.25 12.14
CA ASP A 138 1.90 29.42 12.96
C ASP A 138 0.69 30.35 13.15
N ARG A 139 -0.08 30.60 12.09
CA ARG A 139 -1.33 31.36 12.18
C ARG A 139 -2.35 30.69 13.09
N ALA A 140 -2.54 29.38 12.95
CA ALA A 140 -3.48 28.61 13.75
C ALA A 140 -3.07 28.61 15.23
N SER A 141 -1.77 28.50 15.50
CA SER A 141 -1.21 28.58 16.85
C SER A 141 -1.45 29.96 17.49
N ASN A 142 -1.20 31.05 16.74
CA ASN A 142 -1.44 32.41 17.24
C ASN A 142 -2.93 32.68 17.54
N LEU A 143 -3.84 32.26 16.65
CA LEU A 143 -5.28 32.39 16.87
C LEU A 143 -5.77 31.59 18.10
N SER A 144 -5.20 30.40 18.33
CA SER A 144 -5.55 29.59 19.49
C SER A 144 -5.10 30.21 20.83
N ASN A 145 -3.97 30.94 20.81
CA ASN A 145 -3.46 31.64 21.99
C ASN A 145 -4.25 32.92 22.27
N GLU A 146 -4.66 33.66 21.24
CA GLU A 146 -5.53 34.85 21.40
C GLU A 146 -6.91 34.50 21.97
N PHE A 147 -7.50 33.37 21.56
CA PHE A 147 -8.80 32.92 22.07
C PHE A 147 -8.74 32.46 23.54
N ARG A 148 -7.57 32.00 24.01
CA ARG A 148 -7.33 31.66 25.42
C ARG A 148 -7.10 32.88 26.31
N ALA A 149 -6.66 34.00 25.76
CA ALA A 149 -6.37 35.23 26.51
C ALA A 149 -7.62 36.12 26.75
N THR A 150 -8.76 35.78 26.14
CA THR A 150 -10.00 36.56 26.19
C THR A 150 -11.12 35.93 27.02
N GLN A 151 -10.84 34.82 27.73
CA GLN A 151 -11.69 34.25 28.79
C GLN A 151 -11.01 34.40 30.16
#